data_AF-A0A7C5QDX2-F1
#
_entry.id   AF-A0A7C5QDX2-F1
#
_cell.length_a   1.000
_cell.length_b   1.000
_cell.length_c   1.000
_cell.angle_alpha   90.00
_cell.angle_beta   90.00
_cell.angle_gamma   90.00
#
_symmetry.space_group_name_H-M   'P 1'
#
loop_
_entity.id
_entity.type
_entity.pdbx_description
1 polymer ?
#
loop_
_entity_poly.entity_id
_entity_poly.type
_entity_poly.pdbx_seq_one_letter_code
_entity_poly.pdbx_strand_id
1 'polypeptide(L)'
;MEKEKIKNYLKGTINETNFNWLGKLRRGKVRDIYEREKNLLIITTDRVSAFDRVITTLPLKGYVLNSISVFWFQKTSHIAKNHIIDVPHPNAIIAKKLKPLNVEMVLRAYITGVTSTSLWTLYSRGNRNIGGNILPDGLVKNQKLPEPIIT
;
A
#
# COMPACT_ATOMS: atom_id res chain seq x y z
N MET A 1 -13.36 -2.30 -20.98
CA MET A 1 -12.10 -2.57 -21.71
C MET A 1 -12.23 -3.93 -22.38
N GLU A 2 -12.14 -4.00 -23.69
CA GLU A 2 -12.32 -5.25 -24.46
C GLU A 2 -11.18 -6.25 -24.19
N LYS A 3 -11.50 -7.55 -24.15
CA LYS A 3 -10.55 -8.63 -23.87
C LYS A 3 -9.31 -8.60 -24.76
N GLU A 4 -9.47 -8.18 -26.02
CA GLU A 4 -8.37 -8.09 -26.98
C GLU A 4 -7.33 -7.02 -26.61
N LYS A 5 -7.77 -5.88 -26.07
CA LYS A 5 -6.85 -4.82 -25.62
C LYS A 5 -5.99 -5.29 -24.45
N ILE A 6 -6.57 -6.08 -23.52
CA ILE A 6 -5.85 -6.64 -22.36
C ILE A 6 -4.72 -7.57 -22.82
N LYS A 7 -4.93 -8.40 -23.84
CA LYS A 7 -3.91 -9.34 -24.34
C LYS A 7 -2.60 -8.65 -24.71
N ASN A 8 -2.67 -7.42 -25.25
CA ASN A 8 -1.47 -6.65 -25.60
C ASN A 8 -0.64 -6.26 -24.38
N TYR A 9 -1.28 -6.06 -23.21
CA TYR A 9 -0.60 -5.71 -21.96
C TYR A 9 -0.11 -6.93 -21.17
N LEU A 10 -0.50 -8.15 -21.55
CA LEU A 10 -0.02 -9.38 -20.90
C LEU A 10 1.38 -9.82 -21.39
N LYS A 11 1.96 -9.12 -22.37
CA LYS A 11 3.23 -9.49 -23.01
C LYS A 11 4.48 -9.20 -22.18
N GLY A 12 4.35 -8.43 -21.09
CA GLY A 12 5.49 -8.08 -20.25
C GLY A 12 5.07 -7.48 -18.91
N THR A 13 6.03 -7.39 -18.01
CA THR A 13 5.85 -6.82 -16.68
C THR A 13 6.96 -5.81 -16.39
N ILE A 14 6.62 -4.79 -15.61
CA ILE A 14 7.62 -3.90 -15.02
C ILE A 14 8.18 -4.61 -13.79
N ASN A 15 9.26 -5.38 -13.96
CA ASN A 15 9.95 -5.97 -12.81
C ASN A 15 10.71 -4.90 -12.02
N GLU A 16 11.49 -4.06 -12.70
CA GLU A 16 12.25 -2.97 -12.11
C GLU A 16 12.50 -1.85 -13.13
N THR A 17 12.94 -0.70 -12.63
CA THR A 17 13.33 0.47 -13.42
C THR A 17 14.75 0.90 -13.07
N ASN A 18 15.49 1.39 -14.08
CA ASN A 18 16.92 1.69 -13.98
C ASN A 18 17.29 3.02 -14.67
N PHE A 19 16.51 4.07 -14.44
CA PHE A 19 16.77 5.39 -15.00
C PHE A 19 17.80 6.17 -14.16
N ASN A 20 19.04 6.26 -14.64
CA ASN A 20 20.12 6.98 -13.95
C ASN A 20 19.93 8.51 -13.94
N TRP A 21 19.10 9.06 -14.82
CA TRP A 21 18.83 10.48 -14.97
C TRP A 21 17.62 10.98 -14.15
N LEU A 22 16.91 10.09 -13.45
CA LEU A 22 15.68 10.43 -12.72
C LEU A 22 15.87 10.79 -11.25
N GLY A 23 17.09 10.69 -10.74
CA GLY A 23 17.44 10.93 -9.34
C GLY A 23 17.96 9.67 -8.63
N LYS A 24 18.14 9.76 -7.31
CA LYS A 24 18.64 8.63 -6.51
C LYS A 24 17.56 7.54 -6.41
N LEU A 25 17.87 6.35 -6.91
CA LEU A 25 16.95 5.22 -6.88
C LEU A 25 16.94 4.54 -5.51
N ARG A 26 15.74 4.33 -4.96
CA ARG A 26 15.45 3.47 -3.82
C ARG A 26 14.40 2.45 -4.21
N ARG A 27 14.72 1.15 -4.10
CA ARG A 27 13.77 0.07 -4.39
C ARG A 27 13.13 -0.45 -3.10
N GLY A 28 11.81 -0.47 -3.07
CA GLY A 28 11.02 -1.25 -2.12
C GLY A 28 10.53 -2.55 -2.76
N LYS A 29 9.73 -3.32 -2.02
CA LYS A 29 9.15 -4.60 -2.50
C LYS A 29 8.36 -4.43 -3.81
N VAL A 30 7.56 -3.37 -3.92
CA VAL A 30 6.62 -3.17 -5.05
C VAL A 30 6.72 -1.79 -5.73
N ARG A 31 7.61 -0.91 -5.27
CA ARG A 31 7.78 0.43 -5.81
C ARG A 31 9.27 0.74 -6.00
N ASP A 32 9.58 1.35 -7.13
CA ASP A 32 10.86 2.00 -7.38
C ASP A 32 10.67 3.50 -7.21
N ILE A 33 11.45 4.11 -6.32
CA ILE A 33 11.30 5.52 -5.96
C ILE A 33 12.57 6.24 -6.39
N TYR A 34 12.40 7.23 -7.26
CA TYR A 34 13.47 8.17 -7.62
C TYR A 34 13.32 9.43 -6.79
N GLU A 35 14.31 9.66 -5.93
CA GLU A 35 14.40 10.85 -5.11
C GLU A 35 15.08 11.97 -5.91
N ARG A 36 14.34 13.05 -6.12
CA ARG A 36 14.82 14.30 -6.72
C ARG A 36 14.93 15.38 -5.66
N GLU A 37 15.46 16.54 -6.05
CA GLU A 37 15.65 17.67 -5.14
C GLU A 37 14.32 18.12 -4.50
N LYS A 38 13.28 18.34 -5.32
CA LYS A 38 12.01 18.94 -4.88
C LYS A 38 10.87 17.94 -4.66
N ASN A 39 10.97 16.75 -5.24
CA ASN A 39 9.88 15.77 -5.26
C ASN A 39 10.40 14.34 -5.35
N LEU A 40 9.47 13.40 -5.25
CA LEU A 40 9.70 11.98 -5.47
C LEU A 40 8.96 11.57 -6.75
N LEU A 41 9.60 10.79 -7.61
CA LEU A 41 8.90 10.01 -8.62
C LEU A 41 8.75 8.58 -8.10
N ILE A 42 7.50 8.16 -7.88
CA ILE A 42 7.15 6.85 -7.36
C ILE A 42 6.60 6.02 -8.52
N ILE A 43 7.33 4.98 -8.92
CA ILE A 43 6.89 4.02 -9.93
C ILE A 43 6.40 2.77 -9.22
N THR A 44 5.11 2.46 -9.38
CA THR A 44 4.51 1.20 -8.89
C THR A 44 4.76 0.10 -9.92
N THR A 45 5.53 -0.90 -9.52
CA THR A 45 5.95 -2.01 -10.39
C THR A 45 4.95 -3.16 -10.32
N ASP A 46 5.17 -4.15 -11.19
CA ASP A 46 4.34 -5.35 -11.27
C ASP A 46 4.79 -6.45 -10.30
N ARG A 47 5.82 -6.19 -9.48
CA ARG A 47 6.35 -7.12 -8.47
C ARG A 47 5.27 -7.51 -7.46
N VAL A 48 5.16 -8.80 -7.19
CA VAL A 48 4.32 -9.38 -6.13
C VAL A 48 5.24 -9.82 -5.01
N SER A 49 4.93 -9.44 -3.77
CA SER A 49 5.66 -9.87 -2.60
C SER A 49 4.80 -10.66 -1.62
N ALA A 50 5.33 -11.74 -1.09
CA ALA A 50 4.75 -12.52 -0.01
C ALA A 50 5.87 -12.96 0.94
N PHE A 51 5.58 -13.09 2.24
CA PHE A 51 6.56 -13.48 3.26
C PHE A 51 7.87 -12.65 3.19
N ASP A 52 7.71 -11.33 3.04
CA ASP A 52 8.79 -10.36 2.91
C ASP A 52 9.75 -10.52 1.74
N ARG A 53 9.41 -11.35 0.74
CA ARG A 53 10.20 -11.56 -0.47
C ARG A 53 9.39 -11.24 -1.72
N VAL A 54 10.06 -10.74 -2.76
CA VAL A 54 9.47 -10.65 -4.10
C VAL A 54 9.46 -12.05 -4.70
N ILE A 55 8.29 -12.53 -5.10
CA ILE A 55 8.09 -13.92 -5.54
C ILE A 55 7.84 -14.05 -7.04
N THR A 56 7.26 -13.04 -7.68
CA THR A 56 6.96 -13.03 -9.12
C THR A 56 6.57 -11.62 -9.56
N THR A 57 6.22 -11.46 -10.83
CA THR A 57 5.56 -10.26 -11.37
C THR A 57 4.20 -10.63 -11.96
N LEU A 58 3.25 -9.69 -11.92
CA LEU A 58 1.91 -9.87 -12.48
C LEU A 58 1.60 -8.71 -13.42
N PRO A 59 1.38 -8.95 -14.73
CA PRO A 59 1.05 -7.89 -15.69
C PRO A 59 -0.08 -7.00 -15.21
N LEU A 60 0.04 -5.69 -15.43
CA LEU A 60 -0.92 -4.65 -15.04
C LEU A 60 -1.13 -4.46 -13.54
N LYS A 61 -0.44 -5.19 -12.66
CA LYS A 61 -0.59 -5.01 -11.21
C LYS A 61 -0.22 -3.58 -10.80
N GLY A 62 0.90 -3.06 -11.29
CA GLY A 62 1.36 -1.72 -10.95
C GLY A 62 0.37 -0.64 -11.41
N TYR A 63 -0.21 -0.82 -12.60
CA TYR A 63 -1.26 0.04 -13.17
C TYR A 63 -2.47 0.08 -12.23
N VAL A 64 -2.99 -1.11 -11.86
CA VAL A 64 -4.21 -1.22 -11.05
C VAL A 64 -3.99 -0.62 -9.66
N LEU A 65 -2.88 -0.95 -8.99
CA LEU A 65 -2.60 -0.45 -7.64
C LEU A 65 -2.37 1.06 -7.60
N ASN A 66 -1.68 1.60 -8.61
CA ASN A 66 -1.46 3.04 -8.71
C ASN A 66 -2.78 3.78 -9.01
N SER A 67 -3.61 3.24 -9.91
CA SER A 67 -4.94 3.80 -10.22
C SER A 67 -5.87 3.82 -9.01
N ILE A 68 -5.89 2.73 -8.23
CA ILE A 68 -6.65 2.67 -6.96
C ILE A 68 -6.12 3.71 -5.97
N SER A 69 -4.80 3.89 -5.89
CA SER A 69 -4.20 4.90 -5.01
C SER A 69 -4.65 6.31 -5.41
N VAL A 70 -4.55 6.66 -6.70
CA VAL A 70 -5.00 7.97 -7.23
C VAL A 70 -6.48 8.19 -6.96
N PHE A 71 -7.33 7.19 -7.21
CA PHE A 71 -8.76 7.24 -6.90
C PHE A 71 -9.01 7.61 -5.43
N TRP A 72 -8.36 6.93 -4.50
CA TRP A 72 -8.55 7.20 -3.06
C TRP A 72 -8.00 8.56 -2.65
N PHE A 73 -6.83 8.97 -3.16
CA PHE A 73 -6.29 10.31 -2.88
C PHE A 73 -7.22 11.43 -3.36
N GLN A 74 -7.86 11.26 -4.52
CA GLN A 74 -8.88 12.19 -5.00
C GLN A 74 -10.14 12.14 -4.12
N LYS A 75 -10.65 10.94 -3.84
CA LYS A 75 -11.88 10.74 -3.06
C LYS A 75 -11.79 11.31 -1.65
N THR A 76 -10.63 11.26 -1.02
CA THR A 76 -10.40 11.74 0.37
C THR A 76 -9.73 13.11 0.45
N SER A 77 -9.51 13.79 -0.67
CA SER A 77 -8.86 15.11 -0.71
C SER A 77 -9.54 16.18 0.14
N HIS A 78 -10.86 16.05 0.34
CA HIS A 78 -11.66 16.92 1.20
C HIS A 78 -11.49 16.63 2.70
N ILE A 79 -10.92 15.48 3.07
CA ILE A 79 -10.71 15.05 4.46
C ILE A 79 -9.29 15.44 4.91
N ALA A 80 -8.28 15.13 4.10
CA ALA A 80 -6.88 15.40 4.42
C ALA A 80 -6.06 15.71 3.18
N LYS A 81 -5.10 16.64 3.31
CA LYS A 81 -4.13 16.91 2.25
C LYS A 81 -3.26 15.68 2.02
N ASN A 82 -3.04 15.35 0.75
CA ASN A 82 -2.16 14.25 0.36
C ASN A 82 -0.90 14.78 -0.36
N HIS A 83 0.03 13.87 -0.65
CA HIS A 83 1.33 14.22 -1.22
C HIS A 83 1.37 14.25 -2.75
N ILE A 84 0.30 13.91 -3.47
CA ILE A 84 0.33 13.86 -4.94
C ILE A 84 0.51 15.28 -5.48
N ILE A 85 1.40 15.41 -6.46
CA ILE A 85 1.58 16.61 -7.30
C ILE A 85 1.00 16.34 -8.68
N ASP A 86 1.36 15.20 -9.29
CA ASP A 86 0.94 14.85 -10.65
C ASP A 86 0.99 13.32 -10.88
N VAL A 87 0.32 12.83 -11.93
CA VAL A 87 0.25 11.43 -12.34
C VAL A 87 0.61 11.32 -13.83
N PRO A 88 1.91 11.40 -14.19
CA PRO A 88 2.34 11.47 -15.59
C PRO A 88 2.18 10.14 -16.36
N HIS A 89 1.97 9.04 -15.64
CA HIS A 89 1.78 7.71 -16.23
C HIS A 89 0.90 6.87 -15.30
N PRO A 90 0.09 5.91 -15.80
CA PRO A 90 -0.74 5.06 -14.96
C PRO A 90 0.00 4.25 -13.89
N ASN A 91 1.32 4.06 -14.00
CA ASN A 91 2.17 3.42 -12.99
C ASN A 91 2.99 4.42 -12.16
N ALA A 92 2.92 5.73 -12.42
CA ALA A 92 3.83 6.71 -11.84
C ALA A 92 3.09 7.89 -11.19
N ILE A 93 3.57 8.28 -10.01
CA ILE A 93 3.12 9.46 -9.27
C ILE A 93 4.33 10.37 -9.02
N ILE A 94 4.19 11.66 -9.29
CA ILE A 94 5.07 12.69 -8.74
C ILE A 94 4.48 13.14 -7.41
N ALA A 95 5.24 13.00 -6.33
CA ALA A 95 4.79 13.31 -4.97
C ALA A 95 5.72 14.31 -4.28
N LYS A 96 5.16 15.09 -3.34
CA LYS A 96 5.93 15.95 -2.43
C LYS A 96 6.90 15.10 -1.61
N LYS A 97 8.14 15.57 -1.49
CA LYS A 97 9.10 15.01 -0.55
C LYS A 97 8.74 15.49 0.85
N LEU A 98 8.37 14.56 1.74
CA LEU A 98 7.91 14.85 3.10
C LEU A 98 8.75 14.08 4.12
N LYS A 99 8.83 14.59 5.35
CA LYS A 99 9.35 13.85 6.49
C LYS A 99 8.24 12.94 7.02
N PRO A 100 8.34 11.61 6.92
CA PRO A 100 7.32 10.71 7.42
C PRO A 100 7.29 10.73 8.96
N LEU A 101 6.10 10.50 9.52
CA LEU A 101 5.98 10.09 10.91
C LEU A 101 6.36 8.60 10.99
N ASN A 102 7.22 8.22 11.93
CA ASN A 102 7.68 6.84 12.09
C ASN A 102 6.64 6.00 12.85
N VAL A 103 5.39 6.02 12.38
CA VAL A 103 4.24 5.30 12.95
C VAL A 103 3.38 4.77 11.81
N GLU A 104 2.93 3.53 11.91
CA GLU A 104 1.90 2.98 11.02
C GLU A 104 0.52 3.20 11.65
N MET A 105 -0.35 3.97 10.98
CA MET A 105 -1.73 4.17 11.45
C MET A 105 -2.64 3.10 10.83
N VAL A 106 -2.95 2.04 11.58
CA VAL A 106 -3.77 0.93 11.09
C VAL A 106 -5.18 1.01 11.67
N LEU A 107 -6.16 1.33 10.81
CA LEU A 107 -7.57 1.26 11.16
C LEU A 107 -8.09 -0.18 10.98
N ARG A 108 -8.78 -0.72 11.98
CA ARG A 108 -9.35 -2.08 11.97
C ARG A 108 -10.83 -2.02 12.30
N ALA A 109 -11.67 -2.48 11.37
CA ALA A 109 -13.10 -2.70 11.61
C ALA A 109 -13.45 -4.18 11.90
N TYR A 110 -12.49 -5.08 11.70
CA TYR A 110 -12.65 -6.52 11.92
C TYR A 110 -11.45 -7.07 12.68
N ILE A 111 -11.70 -8.04 13.57
CA ILE A 111 -10.64 -8.73 14.32
C ILE A 111 -10.07 -9.88 13.49
N THR A 112 -8.87 -9.69 12.93
CA THR A 112 -8.23 -10.69 12.06
C THR A 112 -6.71 -10.62 12.13
N GLY A 113 -6.06 -11.45 11.31
CA GLY A 113 -4.62 -11.58 11.17
C GLY A 113 -4.08 -12.92 11.68
N VAL A 114 -2.82 -13.17 11.32
CA VAL A 114 -2.11 -14.43 11.63
C VAL A 114 -0.67 -14.19 12.10
N THR A 115 -0.18 -12.95 12.07
CA THR A 115 1.17 -12.63 12.55
C THR A 115 1.16 -12.47 14.07
N SER A 116 2.33 -12.61 14.70
CA SER A 116 2.50 -12.48 16.15
C SER A 116 2.01 -11.15 16.73
N THR A 117 2.02 -10.10 15.92
CA THR A 117 1.59 -8.73 16.26
C THR A 117 0.17 -8.40 15.78
N SER A 118 -0.53 -9.33 15.12
CA SER A 118 -1.87 -9.06 14.60
C SER A 118 -2.94 -9.05 15.68
N LEU A 119 -4.01 -8.27 15.44
CA LEU A 119 -5.10 -8.05 16.39
C LEU A 119 -5.70 -9.36 16.91
N TRP A 120 -6.04 -10.29 16.00
CA TRP A 120 -6.59 -11.59 16.41
C TRP A 120 -5.60 -12.43 17.22
N THR A 121 -4.34 -12.51 16.79
CA THR A 121 -3.32 -13.34 17.49
C THR A 121 -3.04 -12.85 18.90
N LEU A 122 -3.01 -11.53 19.12
CA LEU A 122 -2.87 -10.96 20.47
C LEU A 122 -4.11 -11.24 21.33
N TYR A 123 -5.31 -11.02 20.78
CA TYR A 123 -6.56 -11.27 21.47
C TYR A 123 -6.76 -12.74 21.86
N SER A 124 -6.47 -13.67 20.94
CA SER A 124 -6.57 -15.11 21.18
C SER A 124 -5.58 -15.60 22.23
N ARG A 125 -4.50 -14.85 22.49
CA ARG A 125 -3.53 -15.10 23.56
C ARG A 125 -3.91 -14.45 24.89
N GLY A 126 -5.12 -13.91 25.00
CA GLY A 126 -5.66 -13.32 26.22
C GLY A 126 -5.44 -11.81 26.35
N ASN A 127 -4.78 -11.14 25.39
CA ASN A 127 -4.61 -9.69 25.49
C ASN A 127 -5.90 -8.96 25.11
N ARG A 128 -6.51 -8.25 26.06
CA ARG A 128 -7.69 -7.40 25.81
C ARG A 128 -7.35 -5.94 25.57
N ASN A 129 -6.16 -5.48 25.94
CA ASN A 129 -5.71 -4.11 25.74
C ASN A 129 -4.65 -4.06 24.62
N ILE A 130 -5.08 -3.63 23.43
CA ILE A 130 -4.22 -3.58 22.24
C ILE A 130 -4.11 -2.14 21.78
N GLY A 131 -2.96 -1.52 22.05
CA GLY A 131 -2.71 -0.12 21.70
C GLY A 131 -3.64 0.87 22.44
N GLY A 132 -4.05 0.56 23.67
CA GLY A 132 -4.99 1.37 24.45
C GLY A 132 -6.47 1.04 24.20
N ASN A 133 -6.78 0.21 23.21
CA ASN A 133 -8.15 -0.24 22.94
C ASN A 133 -8.48 -1.46 23.82
N ILE A 134 -9.48 -1.33 24.68
CA ILE A 134 -10.00 -2.45 25.48
C ILE A 134 -11.08 -3.17 24.66
N LEU A 135 -10.79 -4.39 24.23
CA LEU A 135 -11.70 -5.21 23.44
C LEU A 135 -12.66 -6.01 24.33
N PRO A 136 -13.93 -6.15 23.94
CA PRO A 136 -14.87 -7.00 24.67
C PRO A 136 -14.47 -8.47 24.57
N ASP A 137 -14.88 -9.25 25.57
CA ASP A 137 -14.78 -10.70 25.54
C ASP A 137 -15.71 -11.34 24.50
N GLY A 138 -15.46 -12.62 24.21
CA GLY A 138 -16.31 -13.42 23.32
C GLY A 138 -16.13 -13.17 21.82
N LEU A 139 -15.24 -12.26 21.40
CA LEU A 139 -14.94 -12.06 19.98
C LEU A 139 -14.36 -13.33 19.34
N VAL A 140 -14.78 -13.63 18.11
CA VAL A 140 -14.25 -14.74 17.28
C VAL A 140 -13.48 -14.22 16.07
N LYS A 141 -12.66 -15.09 15.45
CA LYS A 141 -11.81 -14.71 14.32
C LYS A 141 -12.64 -14.19 13.14
N ASN A 142 -12.20 -13.08 12.55
CA ASN A 142 -12.83 -12.36 11.44
C ASN A 142 -14.17 -11.69 11.78
N GLN A 143 -14.52 -11.56 13.06
CA GLN A 143 -15.71 -10.84 13.48
C GLN A 143 -15.57 -9.32 13.27
N LYS A 144 -16.68 -8.64 12.96
CA LYS A 144 -16.73 -7.18 12.96
C LYS A 144 -16.61 -6.66 14.39
N LEU A 145 -15.76 -5.65 14.60
CA LEU A 145 -15.66 -4.98 15.89
C LEU A 145 -16.89 -4.09 16.14
N PRO A 146 -17.25 -3.80 17.41
CA PRO A 146 -18.33 -2.87 17.73
C PRO A 146 -18.11 -1.50 17.08
N GLU A 147 -16.86 -1.04 17.08
CA GLU A 147 -16.41 0.20 16.45
C GLU A 147 -15.03 0.02 15.80
N PRO A 148 -14.71 0.75 14.72
CA PRO A 148 -13.37 0.74 14.16
C PRO A 148 -12.35 1.32 15.13
N ILE A 149 -11.21 0.66 15.29
CA ILE A 149 -10.12 1.08 16.18
C ILE A 149 -8.84 1.37 15.41
N ILE A 150 -8.00 2.25 15.97
CA ILE A 150 -6.63 2.47 15.49
C ILE A 150 -5.69 1.66 16.38
N THR A 151 -4.80 0.88 15.76
CA THR A 151 -3.77 0.07 16.44
C THR A 151 -2.40 0.33 15.87
#